data_AF-A0A7C5EIQ1-F1
#
_entry.id   AF-A0A7C5EIQ1-F1
#
_cell.length_a   1.000
_cell.length_b   1.000
_cell.length_c   1.000
_cell.angle_alpha   90.00
_cell.angle_beta   90.00
_cell.angle_gamma   90.00
#
_symmetry.space_group_name_H-M   'P 1'
#
loop_
_entity.id
_entity.type
_entity.pdbx_description
1 polymer ?
#
loop_
_entity_poly.entity_id
_entity_poly.type
_entity_poly.pdbx_seq_one_letter_code
_entity_poly.pdbx_strand_id
1 'polypeptide(L)' 'MKILLLKRTFRTGETIFREGEPGTEAYLIRRGYVSITKTDAGRTIELATRGPGEIIGEMALLDEKPR' A
#
# COMPACT_ATOMS: atom_id res chain seq x y z
N MET A 1 -4.87 -13.27 -17.30
CA MET A 1 -4.50 -12.11 -16.46
C MET A 1 -3.15 -11.59 -16.92
N LYS A 2 -3.07 -10.37 -17.47
CA LYS A 2 -1.81 -9.78 -17.94
C LYS A 2 -1.26 -8.92 -16.79
N ILE A 3 -0.06 -9.23 -16.31
CA ILE A 3 0.61 -8.44 -15.27
C ILE A 3 1.38 -7.32 -15.99
N LEU A 4 1.09 -6.07 -15.63
CA LEU A 4 1.80 -4.90 -16.13
C LEU A 4 2.64 -4.32 -14.99
N LEU A 5 3.96 -4.30 -15.12
CA LEU A 5 4.83 -3.58 -14.19
C LEU A 5 4.98 -2.13 -14.65
N LEU A 6 4.32 -1.21 -13.95
CA LEU A 6 4.50 0.22 -14.11
C LEU A 6 5.33 0.78 -12.96
N LYS A 7 6.38 1.53 -13.29
CA LYS A 7 7.19 2.22 -12.28
C LYS A 7 6.45 3.47 -11.80
N ARG A 8 6.13 3.51 -10.50
CA ARG A 8 5.65 4.72 -9.81
C ARG A 8 6.68 5.17 -8.76
N THR A 9 6.65 6.44 -8.39
CA THR A 9 7.54 7.01 -7.37
C THR A 9 6.73 7.99 -6.54
N PHE A 10 6.87 7.90 -5.24
CA PHE A 10 6.17 8.69 -4.25
C PHE A 10 7.20 9.46 -3.42
N ARG A 11 6.84 10.67 -2.98
CA ARG A 11 7.66 11.46 -2.06
C ARG A 11 7.46 10.97 -0.62
N THR A 12 8.41 11.28 0.26
CA THR A 12 8.24 11.04 1.70
C THR A 12 6.98 11.75 2.21
N GLY A 13 6.13 11.01 2.92
CA GLY A 13 4.85 11.50 3.46
C GLY A 13 3.69 11.47 2.46
N GLU A 14 3.92 11.10 1.20
CA GLU A 14 2.85 10.95 0.21
C GLU A 14 2.04 9.67 0.47
N THR A 15 0.72 9.80 0.52
CA THR A 15 -0.19 8.65 0.66
C THR A 15 -0.28 7.88 -0.66
N ILE A 16 0.02 6.58 -0.62
CA ILE A 16 -0.09 5.70 -1.80
C ILE A 16 -1.57 5.31 -2.04
N PHE A 17 -2.27 4.87 -1.00
CA PHE A 17 -3.71 4.60 -0.96
C PHE A 17 -4.19 4.63 0.50
N ARG A 18 -5.50 4.64 0.73
CA ARG A 18 -6.11 4.59 2.07
C ARG A 18 -6.88 3.28 2.31
N GLU A 19 -6.95 2.88 3.58
CA GLU A 19 -7.84 1.81 4.03
C GLU A 19 -9.27 2.10 3.56
N GLY A 20 -9.95 1.08 3.04
CA GLY A 20 -11.32 1.19 2.52
C GLY A 20 -11.44 1.66 1.07
N GLU A 21 -10.36 2.15 0.44
CA GLU A 21 -10.40 2.50 -1.00
C GLU A 21 -10.45 1.21 -1.85
N PRO A 22 -11.20 1.18 -2.98
CA PRO A 22 -11.14 0.06 -3.90
C PRO A 22 -9.74 -0.05 -4.52
N GLY A 23 -9.20 -1.27 -4.60
CA GLY A 23 -7.87 -1.53 -5.15
C GLY A 23 -7.91 -2.35 -6.44
N THR A 24 -7.26 -1.86 -7.50
CA THR A 24 -7.11 -2.57 -8.78
C THR A 24 -5.64 -2.88 -9.14
N GLU A 25 -4.69 -2.51 -8.26
CA GLU A 25 -3.26 -2.75 -8.45
C GLU A 25 -2.56 -3.04 -7.10
N ALA A 26 -1.46 -3.80 -7.13
CA ALA A 26 -0.60 -4.03 -5.97
C ALA A 26 0.79 -3.46 -6.25
N TYR A 27 1.55 -3.18 -5.20
CA TYR A 27 2.83 -2.49 -5.31
C TYR A 27 3.95 -3.36 -4.75
N LEU A 28 4.97 -3.64 -5.56
CA LEU A 28 6.25 -4.16 -5.10
C LEU A 28 7.17 -2.98 -4.74
N ILE A 29 7.64 -2.95 -3.50
CA ILE A 29 8.56 -1.89 -3.06
C ILE A 29 9.94 -2.19 -3.66
N ARG A 30 10.39 -1.31 -4.57
CA ARG A 30 11.72 -1.45 -5.18
C ARG A 30 12.81 -0.74 -4.39
N ARG A 31 12.50 0.43 -3.81
CA ARG A 31 13.42 1.28 -3.03
C ARG A 31 12.61 2.14 -2.05
N GLY A 32 13.19 2.45 -0.89
CA GLY A 32 12.54 3.24 0.16
C GLY A 32 11.76 2.37 1.14
N TYR A 33 10.99 3.02 2.01
CA TYR A 33 10.14 2.40 3.02
C TYR A 33 8.74 3.01 2.99
N VAL A 34 7.73 2.20 3.29
CA VAL A 34 6.33 2.60 3.36
C VAL A 34 5.81 2.29 4.76
N SER A 35 5.31 3.29 5.46
CA SER A 35 4.61 3.10 6.72
C SER A 35 3.14 2.78 6.46
N ILE A 36 2.65 1.71 7.08
CA ILE A 36 1.25 1.32 7.11
C ILE A 36 0.68 1.86 8.41
N THR A 37 -0.29 2.76 8.28
CA THR A 37 -0.91 3.41 9.42
C THR A 37 -2.40 3.17 9.45
N LYS A 38 -2.98 3.25 10.64
CA LYS A 38 -4.43 3.23 10.85
C LYS A 38 -4.82 4.41 11.71
N THR A 39 -5.96 5.02 11.40
CA THR A 39 -6.55 6.03 12.26
C THR A 39 -7.64 5.38 13.09
N ASP A 40 -7.46 5.39 14.41
CA ASP A 40 -8.43 4.87 15.37
C ASP A 40 -8.70 5.93 16.45
N ALA A 41 -9.98 6.20 16.71
CA ALA A 41 -10.45 7.24 17.63
C ALA A 41 -9.73 8.62 17.47
N GLY A 42 -9.43 9.01 16.23
CA GLY A 42 -8.75 10.27 15.90
C GLY A 42 -7.23 10.26 16.12
N ARG A 43 -6.64 9.11 16.45
CA ARG A 43 -5.18 8.93 16.59
C ARG A 43 -4.66 8.07 15.45
N THR A 44 -3.57 8.50 14.84
CA THR A 44 -2.85 7.70 13.85
C THR A 44 -1.83 6.82 14.56
N ILE A 45 -1.92 5.52 14.32
CA ILE A 45 -0.98 4.51 14.80
C ILE A 45 -0.23 3.90 13.62
N GLU A 46 1.08 3.70 13.75
CA GLU A 46 1.85 2.90 12.80
C GLU A 46 1.68 1.42 13.14
N LEU A 47 1.20 0.65 12.17
CA LEU A 47 1.01 -0.80 12.30
C LEU A 47 2.24 -1.57 11.84
N ALA A 48 2.91 -1.05 10.80
CA ALA A 48 4.10 -1.68 10.23
C ALA A 48 4.86 -0.71 9.34
N THR A 49 6.15 -0.98 9.15
CA THR A 49 6.94 -0.41 8.07
C THR A 49 7.33 -1.53 7.09
N ARG A 50 7.18 -1.28 5.79
CA ARG A 50 7.50 -2.20 4.69
C ARG A 50 8.65 -1.64 3.86
N GLY A 51 9.56 -2.50 3.44
CA GLY A 51 10.78 -2.17 2.71
C GLY A 51 10.94 -2.92 1.39
N PRO A 52 12.12 -2.82 0.76
CA PRO A 52 12.37 -3.40 -0.55
C PRO A 52 12.12 -4.91 -0.61
N GLY A 53 11.42 -5.36 -1.65
CA GLY A 53 11.05 -6.76 -1.86
C GLY A 53 9.68 -7.14 -1.31
N GLU A 54 9.10 -6.33 -0.44
CA GLU A 54 7.75 -6.55 0.09
C GLU A 54 6.68 -6.02 -0.86
N ILE A 55 5.51 -6.67 -0.84
CA ILE A 55 4.33 -6.28 -1.60
C ILE A 55 3.31 -5.65 -0.64
N ILE A 56 2.62 -4.61 -1.10
CA ILE A 56 1.49 -4.00 -0.39
C ILE A 56 0.24 -3.91 -1.25
N GLY A 57 -0.91 -4.03 -0.60
CA GLY A 57 -2.22 -3.84 -1.22
C GLY A 57 -2.64 -4.96 -2.17
N GLU A 58 -1.98 -6.10 -2.09
CA GLU A 58 -2.30 -7.34 -2.78
C GLU A 58 -3.61 -7.97 -2.30
N MET A 59 -4.01 -7.74 -1.04
CA MET A 59 -5.27 -8.24 -0.49
C MET A 59 -6.49 -7.72 -1.25
N ALA A 60 -6.45 -6.48 -1.74
CA ALA A 60 -7.53 -5.92 -2.54
C ALA A 60 -7.71 -6.63 -3.90
N LEU A 61 -6.68 -7.34 -4.38
CA LEU A 61 -6.74 -8.10 -5.63
C LEU A 61 -7.14 -9.56 -5.44
N LEU A 62 -6.87 -10.13 -4.27
CA LEU A 62 -7.06 -11.55 -3.99
C LEU A 62 -8.44 -11.86 -3.39
N ASP A 63 -8.95 -10.97 -2.55
CA ASP A 63 -10.14 -11.23 -1.72
C ASP A 63 -11.36 -10.36 -2.08
N GLU A 64 -11.27 -9.49 -3.11
CA GLU A 64 -12.26 -8.43 -3.42
C GLU A 64 -12.61 -7.53 -2.22
N LYS A 65 -11.78 -7.54 -1.18
CA LYS A 65 -11.92 -6.68 0.00
C LYS A 65 -11.34 -5.30 -0.28
N PRO A 66 -11.85 -4.24 0.36
CA PRO A 66 -11.23 -2.92 0.31
C PRO A 66 -9.78 -2.95 0.81
N ARG A 67 -8.99 -1.94 0.41
CA ARG A 67 -7.59 -1.74 0.85
C ARG A 67 -7.43 -1.70 2.36
#